data_AF-A0A5J4N369-F1
#
_entry.id   AF-A0A5J4N369-F1
#
_cell.length_a   1.000
_cell.length_b   1.000
_cell.length_c   1.000
_cell.angle_alpha   90.00
_cell.angle_beta   90.00
_cell.angle_gamma   90.00
#
_symmetry.space_group_name_H-M   'P 1'
#
loop_
_entity.id
_entity.type
_entity.pdbx_description
1 polymer ?
#
loop_
_entity_poly.entity_id
_entity_poly.type
_entity_poly.pdbx_seq_one_letter_code
_entity_poly.pdbx_strand_id
1 'polypeptide(L)'
;AYFFGVAGQRLTKRLRRLLFQALLQQEMAWFDNPNNQVGALTSILASEANKVHPLCGSAMGRFVESGVLLTLSLFVAFFYNWKLTLVVVVFFPVIVFSSFLH
;
A
#
# COMPACT_ATOMS: atom_id res chain seq x y z
N ALA A 1 -6.33 -10.43 5.14
CA ALA A 1 -6.45 -10.26 3.68
C ALA A 1 -7.86 -9.83 3.22
N TYR A 2 -8.94 -10.50 3.64
CA TYR A 2 -10.33 -10.20 3.21
C TYR A 2 -10.74 -8.72 3.39
N PHE A 3 -10.51 -8.12 4.56
CA PHE A 3 -10.88 -6.73 4.82
C PHE A 3 -10.15 -5.72 3.91
N PHE A 4 -8.85 -5.93 3.64
CA PHE A 4 -8.08 -5.11 2.69
C PHE A 4 -8.55 -5.31 1.25
N GLY A 5 -8.93 -6.53 0.87
CA GLY A 5 -9.54 -6.80 -0.44
C GLY A 5 -10.87 -6.07 -0.63
N VAL A 6 -11.74 -6.08 0.38
CA VAL A 6 -13.02 -5.33 0.36
C VAL A 6 -12.78 -3.82 0.32
N ALA A 7 -11.80 -3.31 1.08
CA ALA A 7 -11.42 -1.91 1.04
C ALA A 7 -10.90 -1.50 -0.35
N GLY A 8 -10.09 -2.35 -0.99
CA GLY A 8 -9.64 -2.17 -2.37
C GLY A 8 -10.81 -2.11 -3.36
N GLN A 9 -11.73 -3.07 -3.29
CA GLN A 9 -12.92 -3.08 -4.17
C GLN A 9 -13.77 -1.82 -4.02
N ARG A 10 -13.94 -1.31 -2.79
CA ARG A 10 -14.65 -0.04 -2.54
C ARG A 10 -13.91 1.16 -3.14
N LEU A 11 -12.58 1.21 -3.02
CA LEU A 11 -11.75 2.26 -3.61
C LEU A 11 -11.85 2.25 -5.14
N THR A 12 -11.73 1.08 -5.77
CA THR A 12 -11.87 0.93 -7.22
C THR A 12 -13.25 1.36 -7.73
N LYS A 13 -14.32 1.02 -6.99
CA LYS A 13 -15.69 1.48 -7.32
C LYS A 13 -15.82 3.01 -7.22
N ARG A 14 -15.18 3.63 -6.22
CA ARG A 14 -15.17 5.09 -6.04
C ARG A 14 -14.38 5.80 -7.13
N LEU A 15 -13.19 5.28 -7.47
CA LEU A 15 -12.37 5.79 -8.58
C LEU A 15 -13.15 5.74 -9.89
N ARG A 16 -13.75 4.60 -10.25
CA ARG A 16 -14.57 4.48 -11.48
C ARG A 16 -15.71 5.51 -11.53
N ARG A 17 -16.39 5.77 -10.41
CA ARG A 17 -17.44 6.81 -10.35
C ARG A 17 -16.89 8.22 -10.58
N LEU A 18 -15.81 8.58 -9.89
CA LEU A 18 -15.18 9.90 -10.03
C LEU A 18 -14.69 10.13 -11.46
N LEU A 19 -14.15 9.10 -12.09
CA LEU A 19 -13.66 9.16 -13.46
C LEU A 19 -14.76 9.32 -14.48
N PHE A 20 -15.85 8.59 -14.31
CA PHE A 20 -17.02 8.76 -15.17
C PHE A 20 -17.60 10.17 -15.04
N GLN A 21 -17.65 10.70 -13.82
CA GLN A 21 -18.10 12.08 -13.58
C GLN A 21 -17.17 13.13 -14.19
N ALA A 22 -15.85 12.96 -14.06
CA ALA A 22 -14.86 13.86 -14.65
C ALA A 22 -14.90 13.83 -16.19
N LEU A 23 -15.08 12.64 -16.79
CA LEU A 23 -15.24 12.49 -18.24
C LEU A 23 -16.50 13.21 -18.76
N LEU A 24 -17.61 13.18 -18.02
CA LEU A 24 -18.84 13.87 -18.42
C LEU A 24 -18.75 15.40 -18.33
N GLN A 25 -17.79 15.94 -17.58
CA GLN A 25 -17.59 17.39 -17.40
C GLN A 25 -16.56 17.98 -18.35
N GLN A 26 -15.93 17.16 -19.20
CA GLN A 26 -14.85 17.58 -20.08
C GLN A 26 -15.38 18.11 -21.43
N GLU A 27 -14.75 19.15 -21.97
CA GLU A 27 -15.15 19.81 -23.22
C GLU A 27 -14.93 18.92 -24.46
N MET A 28 -15.77 19.02 -25.49
CA MET A 28 -15.68 18.18 -26.71
C MET A 28 -14.33 18.29 -27.43
N ALA A 29 -13.74 19.49 -27.49
CA ALA A 29 -12.42 19.71 -28.10
C ALA A 29 -11.28 18.98 -27.38
N TRP A 30 -11.47 18.60 -26.12
CA TRP A 30 -10.49 17.81 -25.37
C TRP A 30 -10.42 16.35 -25.85
N PHE A 31 -11.54 15.82 -26.38
CA PHE A 31 -11.64 14.45 -26.91
C PHE A 31 -11.13 14.29 -28.34
N ASP A 32 -10.97 15.40 -29.09
CA ASP A 32 -10.42 15.40 -30.45
C ASP A 32 -8.92 15.09 -30.48
N ASN A 33 -8.23 15.19 -29.34
CA ASN A 33 -6.83 14.82 -29.24
C ASN A 33 -6.69 13.29 -29.18
N PRO A 34 -5.93 12.63 -30.07
CA PRO A 34 -5.83 11.16 -30.12
C PRO A 34 -5.35 10.51 -28.81
N ASN A 35 -4.66 11.26 -27.95
CA ASN A 35 -4.23 10.82 -26.62
C ASN A 35 -5.34 10.86 -25.54
N ASN A 36 -6.41 11.60 -25.77
CA ASN A 36 -7.51 11.84 -24.81
C ASN A 36 -8.80 11.10 -25.20
N GLN A 37 -8.75 10.21 -26.18
CA GLN A 37 -9.88 9.37 -26.51
C GLN A 37 -10.31 8.58 -25.26
N VAL A 38 -11.62 8.61 -24.98
CA VAL A 38 -12.23 8.03 -23.77
C VAL A 38 -11.75 6.59 -23.54
N GLY A 39 -11.61 5.79 -24.60
CA GLY A 39 -11.10 4.42 -24.52
C GLY A 39 -9.64 4.30 -24.09
N ALA A 40 -8.75 5.16 -24.60
CA ALA A 40 -7.33 5.19 -24.24
C ALA A 40 -7.14 5.63 -22.79
N LEU A 41 -7.86 6.67 -22.36
CA LEU A 41 -7.81 7.18 -20.98
C LEU A 41 -8.33 6.15 -19.97
N THR A 42 -9.44 5.47 -20.30
CA THR A 42 -10.00 4.42 -19.44
C THR A 42 -9.08 3.20 -19.35
N SER A 43 -8.39 2.86 -20.44
CA SER A 43 -7.42 1.76 -20.49
C SER A 43 -6.14 2.07 -19.71
N ILE A 44 -5.56 3.26 -19.90
CA ILE A 44 -4.40 3.74 -19.15
C ILE A 44 -4.73 3.77 -17.67
N LEU A 45 -5.91 4.27 -17.30
CA LEU A 45 -6.27 4.40 -15.91
C LEU A 45 -6.64 3.08 -15.25
N ALA A 46 -7.23 2.14 -16.00
CA ALA A 46 -7.41 0.77 -15.53
C ALA A 46 -6.06 0.05 -15.36
N SER A 47 -5.10 0.29 -16.27
CA SER A 47 -3.73 -0.23 -16.19
C SER A 47 -2.99 0.34 -14.97
N GLU A 48 -3.01 1.65 -14.77
CA GLU A 48 -2.39 2.32 -13.62
C GLU A 48 -3.08 1.93 -12.31
N ALA A 49 -4.42 1.86 -12.28
CA ALA A 49 -5.15 1.36 -11.12
C ALA A 49 -4.75 -0.10 -10.80
N ASN A 50 -4.66 -0.98 -11.79
CA ASN A 50 -4.25 -2.38 -11.60
C ASN A 50 -2.79 -2.55 -11.16
N LYS A 51 -1.89 -1.60 -11.46
CA LYS A 51 -0.52 -1.63 -10.95
C LYS A 51 -0.46 -1.19 -9.48
N VAL A 52 -1.25 -0.16 -9.12
CA VAL A 52 -1.22 0.42 -7.77
C VAL A 52 -2.08 -0.36 -6.77
N HIS A 53 -3.15 -1.03 -7.22
CA HIS A 53 -4.05 -1.78 -6.34
C HIS A 53 -3.41 -2.96 -5.58
N PRO A 54 -2.63 -3.84 -6.23
CA PRO A 54 -1.95 -4.93 -5.56
C PRO A 54 -0.87 -4.40 -4.61
N LEU A 55 -0.20 -3.30 -4.98
CA LEU A 55 0.79 -2.64 -4.13
C LEU A 55 0.14 -2.09 -2.86
N CYS A 56 -0.96 -1.34 -2.95
CA CYS A 56 -1.65 -0.85 -1.77
C CYS A 56 -2.28 -2.00 -0.95
N GLY A 57 -3.04 -2.91 -1.57
CA GLY A 57 -3.77 -3.94 -0.81
C GLY A 57 -2.88 -4.98 -0.13
N SER A 58 -1.86 -5.50 -0.84
CA SER A 58 -0.98 -6.54 -0.31
C SER A 58 0.18 -5.99 0.51
N ALA A 59 0.71 -4.81 0.18
CA ALA A 59 1.77 -4.22 1.00
C ALA A 59 1.20 -3.68 2.31
N MET A 60 0.03 -3.02 2.32
CA MET A 60 -0.59 -2.57 3.57
C MET A 60 -0.88 -3.73 4.52
N GLY A 61 -1.34 -4.88 4.00
CA GLY A 61 -1.51 -6.09 4.79
C GLY A 61 -0.20 -6.56 5.43
N ARG A 62 0.88 -6.62 4.65
CA ARG A 62 2.22 -7.01 5.14
C ARG A 62 2.82 -6.03 6.14
N PHE A 63 2.61 -4.72 5.95
CA PHE A 63 3.07 -3.71 6.91
C PHE A 63 2.35 -3.85 8.26
N VAL A 64 1.03 -4.05 8.23
CA VAL A 64 0.24 -4.25 9.45
C VAL A 64 0.63 -5.57 10.13
N GLU A 65 0.77 -6.65 9.36
CA GLU A 65 1.18 -7.95 9.89
C GLU A 65 2.56 -7.87 10.56
N SER A 66 3.55 -7.31 9.86
CA SER A 66 4.91 -7.16 10.40
C SER A 66 4.93 -6.25 11.63
N GLY A 67 4.18 -5.14 11.63
CA GLY A 67 4.06 -4.26 12.79
C GLY A 67 3.42 -4.93 14.00
N VAL A 68 2.37 -5.72 13.79
CA VAL A 68 1.72 -6.49 14.86
C VAL A 68 2.68 -7.56 15.40
N LEU A 69 3.34 -8.32 14.52
CA LEU A 69 4.30 -9.34 14.95
C LEU A 69 5.48 -8.75 15.74
N LEU A 70 6.03 -7.62 15.27
CA LEU A 70 7.11 -6.92 15.96
C LEU A 70 6.66 -6.44 17.35
N THR A 71 5.49 -5.80 17.45
CA THR A 71 4.99 -5.30 18.74
C THR A 71 4.64 -6.42 19.70
N LEU A 72 3.99 -7.50 19.22
CA LEU A 72 3.61 -8.64 20.04
C LEU A 72 4.84 -9.40 20.57
N SER A 73 5.83 -9.66 19.70
CA SER A 73 7.06 -10.35 20.09
C SER A 73 7.88 -9.55 21.09
N LEU A 74 7.98 -8.22 20.90
CA LEU A 74 8.67 -7.34 21.84
C LEU A 74 7.96 -7.34 23.19
N PHE A 75 6.64 -7.24 23.21
CA PHE A 75 5.83 -7.24 24.43
C PHE A 75 5.98 -8.55 25.20
N VAL A 76 5.89 -9.70 24.53
CA VAL A 76 6.10 -11.02 25.13
C VAL A 76 7.52 -11.16 25.68
N ALA A 77 8.54 -10.70 24.94
CA ALA A 77 9.93 -10.75 25.40
C ALA A 77 10.13 -9.94 26.69
N PHE A 78 9.59 -8.71 26.74
CA PHE A 78 9.63 -7.86 27.93
C PHE A 78 8.91 -8.47 29.13
N PHE A 79 7.80 -9.18 28.90
CA PHE A 79 7.03 -9.84 29.96
C PHE A 79 7.80 -10.97 30.66
N TYR A 80 8.54 -11.78 29.90
CA TYR A 80 9.31 -12.90 30.47
C TYR A 80 10.58 -12.44 31.17
N ASN A 81 11.42 -11.64 30.50
CA ASN A 81 12.72 -11.25 31.03
C ASN A 81 13.15 -9.88 30.49
N TRP A 82 12.62 -8.82 31.09
CA TRP A 82 12.93 -7.43 30.72
C TRP A 82 14.43 -7.09 30.64
N LYS A 83 15.27 -7.71 31.49
CA LYS A 83 16.73 -7.54 31.46
C LYS A 83 17.38 -8.10 30.19
N LEU A 84 16.96 -9.29 29.74
CA LEU A 84 17.51 -9.91 28.52
C LEU A 84 17.02 -9.16 27.28
N THR A 85 15.77 -8.72 27.26
CA THR A 85 15.20 -7.97 26.13
C THR A 85 15.92 -6.64 25.90
N LEU A 86 16.24 -5.90 26.97
CA LEU A 86 17.01 -4.64 26.87
C LEU A 86 18.37 -4.84 26.20
N VAL A 87 19.09 -5.91 26.56
CA VAL A 87 20.38 -6.24 25.96
C VAL A 87 20.22 -6.50 24.46
N VAL A 88 19.25 -7.33 24.07
CA VAL A 88 19.00 -7.64 22.66
C VAL A 88 18.62 -6.40 21.85
N VAL A 89 17.78 -5.52 22.40
CA VAL A 89 17.36 -4.27 21.74
C VAL A 89 18.55 -3.33 21.50
N VAL A 90 19.54 -3.29 22.40
CA VAL A 90 20.76 -2.49 22.22
C VAL A 90 21.68 -3.08 21.16
N PHE A 91 21.78 -4.40 21.06
CA PHE A 91 22.60 -5.06 20.03
C PHE A 91 21.96 -5.04 18.64
N PHE A 92 20.62 -5.01 18.55
CA PHE A 92 19.89 -4.99 17.29
C PHE A 92 20.36 -3.89 16.30
N PRO A 93 20.46 -2.60 16.68
CA PRO A 93 20.96 -1.55 15.79
C PRO A 93 22.43 -1.74 15.40
N VAL A 94 23.27 -2.30 16.28
CA VAL A 94 24.69 -2.56 15.99
C VAL A 94 24.82 -3.59 14.87
N ILE A 95 24.03 -4.66 14.91
CA ILE A 95 24.01 -5.72 13.89
C ILE A 95 23.48 -5.18 12.56
N VAL A 96 22.43 -4.36 12.60
CA VAL A 96 21.89 -3.71 11.41
C VAL A 96 22.96 -2.81 10.79
N PHE A 97 23.63 -1.98 11.60
CA PHE A 97 24.68 -1.09 11.13
C PHE A 97 25.86 -1.86 10.52
N SER A 98 26.31 -2.96 11.14
CA SER A 98 27.36 -3.80 10.57
C SER A 98 26.95 -4.47 9.26
N SER A 99 25.67 -4.81 9.10
CA SER A 99 25.14 -5.42 7.88
C SER A 99 24.99 -4.42 6.74
N PHE A 100 24.75 -3.14 7.04
CA PHE A 100 24.72 -2.07 6.04
C PHE A 100 26.12 -1.64 5.58
N LEU A 101 27.14 -1.87 6.42
CA LEU A 101 28.51 -1.43 6.15
C LEU A 101 29.33 -2.47 5.35
N HIS A 102 28.81 -3.68 5.22
CA HIS A 102 29.35 -4.76 4.38
C HIS A 102 28.61 -4.80 3.05
#